data_AF-A0A521CGX0-F1
#
_entry.id   AF-A0A521CGX0-F1
#
_cell.length_a   1.000
_cell.length_b   1.000
_cell.length_c   1.000
_cell.angle_alpha   90.00
_cell.angle_beta   90.00
_cell.angle_gamma   90.00
#
_symmetry.space_group_name_H-M   'P 1'
#
loop_
_entity.id
_entity.type
_entity.pdbx_description
1 polymer ?
#
loop_
_entity_poly.entity_id
_entity_poly.type
_entity_poly.pdbx_seq_one_letter_code
_entity_poly.pdbx_strand_id
1 'polypeptide(L)'
;MLGRVPTGTSLRRELAAAARSRGQTSSFAIEIEAIHAELTTIEIPEVDLESARRRVADATGEEGRLKERVAAVRGDVRTRRAVDADPAEALDDLETAAAELSEAQTARIAAEQALERERERAAAARDERERRLALRDRLGNRKRDARKELSIAMYPEFREALSAVPGGDPVDAGTAPSEYGGCAVAASLAAIRIAEIEDPVTLRPAIDSVSDASEEADLESVLGVPVTGPDL
;
A
#
# COMPACT_ATOMS: atom_id res chain seq x y z
N MET A 1 -5.27 22.74 1.13
CA MET A 1 -5.02 22.47 2.58
C MET A 1 -4.98 23.75 3.40
N LEU A 2 -4.70 24.92 2.81
CA LEU A 2 -4.65 26.20 3.52
C LEU A 2 -6.00 26.96 3.58
N GLY A 3 -7.11 26.37 3.12
CA GLY A 3 -8.42 27.03 3.10
C GLY A 3 -9.15 27.08 4.45
N ARG A 4 -8.48 26.80 5.57
CA ARG A 4 -9.09 26.82 6.90
C ARG A 4 -8.09 27.12 8.01
N VAL A 5 -8.50 27.91 9.00
CA VAL A 5 -7.70 28.22 10.20
C VAL A 5 -8.44 27.77 11.48
N PRO A 6 -7.73 27.17 12.48
CA PRO A 6 -6.43 26.55 12.33
C PRO A 6 -6.53 25.33 11.37
N THR A 7 -5.46 25.02 10.64
CA THR A 7 -5.51 23.93 9.66
C THR A 7 -5.65 22.54 10.32
N GLY A 8 -5.31 22.42 11.61
CA GLY A 8 -5.23 21.16 12.34
C GLY A 8 -4.08 20.27 11.89
N THR A 9 -3.09 20.83 11.19
CA THR A 9 -1.91 20.11 10.71
C THR A 9 -0.61 20.67 11.29
N SER A 10 0.50 19.98 11.10
CA SER A 10 1.80 20.47 11.57
C SER A 10 2.30 21.62 10.70
N LEU A 11 3.05 22.57 11.29
CA LEU A 11 3.65 23.72 10.59
C LEU A 11 4.42 23.29 9.32
N ARG A 12 5.20 22.20 9.38
CA ARG A 12 5.89 21.67 8.19
C ARG A 12 4.94 21.34 7.02
N ARG A 13 3.73 20.88 7.32
CA ARG A 13 2.73 20.55 6.30
C ARG A 13 2.09 21.82 5.74
N GLU A 14 1.86 22.83 6.58
CA GLU A 14 1.35 24.14 6.16
C GLU A 14 2.35 24.86 5.25
N LEU A 15 3.62 24.97 5.67
CA LEU A 15 4.68 25.61 4.89
C LEU A 15 4.95 24.88 3.57
N ALA A 16 4.96 23.55 3.57
CA ALA A 16 5.07 22.79 2.34
C ALA A 16 3.84 22.96 1.42
N ALA A 17 2.65 23.26 1.96
CA ALA A 17 1.48 23.60 1.16
C ALA A 17 1.59 25.01 0.58
N ALA A 18 2.09 25.98 1.37
CA ALA A 18 2.37 27.34 0.90
C ALA A 18 3.39 27.33 -0.25
N ALA A 19 4.51 26.59 -0.10
CA ALA A 19 5.49 26.42 -1.18
C ALA A 19 4.84 25.92 -2.49
N ARG A 20 3.99 24.89 -2.41
CA ARG A 20 3.31 24.34 -3.60
C ARG A 20 2.31 25.31 -4.21
N SER A 21 1.61 26.10 -3.40
CA SER A 21 0.70 27.12 -3.91
C SER A 21 1.42 28.15 -4.77
N ARG A 22 2.68 28.47 -4.44
CA ARG A 22 3.59 29.32 -5.22
C ARG A 22 4.26 28.60 -6.40
N GLY A 23 3.76 27.44 -6.80
CA GLY A 23 4.36 26.61 -7.84
C GLY A 23 5.69 25.93 -7.49
N GLN A 24 6.18 26.01 -6.24
CA GLN A 24 7.44 25.36 -5.87
C GLN A 24 7.29 23.85 -5.83
N THR A 25 8.29 23.18 -6.40
CA THR A 25 8.36 21.72 -6.49
C THR A 25 9.63 21.24 -5.77
N SER A 26 9.52 20.13 -5.04
CA SER A 26 10.67 19.56 -4.36
C SER A 26 11.60 18.85 -5.33
N SER A 27 12.90 18.78 -5.02
CA SER A 27 13.89 17.96 -5.71
C SER A 27 13.47 16.48 -5.81
N PHE A 28 12.63 15.99 -4.89
CA PHE A 28 12.13 14.61 -4.88
C PHE A 28 10.88 14.37 -5.74
N ALA A 29 10.34 15.38 -6.43
CA ALA A 29 9.05 15.25 -7.12
C ALA A 29 9.07 14.18 -8.23
N ILE A 30 10.11 14.19 -9.08
CA ILE A 30 10.28 13.19 -10.15
C ILE A 30 10.38 11.78 -9.57
N GLU A 31 11.11 11.60 -8.47
CA GLU A 31 11.24 10.29 -7.83
C GLU A 31 9.92 9.83 -7.21
N ILE A 32 9.17 10.73 -6.57
CA ILE A 32 7.84 10.43 -6.03
C ILE A 32 6.90 9.96 -7.15
N GLU A 33 6.92 10.63 -8.29
CA GLU A 33 6.13 10.26 -9.46
C GLU A 33 6.56 8.90 -10.02
N ALA A 34 7.87 8.67 -10.17
CA ALA A 34 8.41 7.39 -10.64
C ALA A 34 8.02 6.22 -9.73
N ILE A 35 8.13 6.38 -8.40
CA ILE A 35 7.71 5.35 -7.44
C ILE A 35 6.19 5.10 -7.53
N HIS A 36 5.40 6.15 -7.75
CA HIS A 36 3.96 6.01 -7.92
C HIS A 36 3.64 5.20 -9.19
N ALA A 37 4.27 5.53 -10.31
CA ALA A 37 4.12 4.80 -11.56
C ALA A 37 4.52 3.33 -11.39
N GLU A 38 5.66 3.05 -10.76
CA GLU A 38 6.10 1.69 -10.47
C GLU A 38 5.06 0.94 -9.62
N LEU A 39 4.55 1.54 -8.54
CA LEU A 39 3.50 0.95 -7.71
C LEU A 39 2.23 0.60 -8.49
N THR A 40 1.88 1.35 -9.53
CA THR A 40 0.69 1.07 -10.36
C THR A 40 0.90 -0.09 -11.33
N THR A 41 2.15 -0.42 -11.67
CA THR A 41 2.48 -1.56 -12.53
C THR A 41 2.52 -2.91 -11.80
N ILE A 42 2.48 -2.88 -10.47
CA ILE A 42 2.61 -4.08 -9.65
C ILE A 42 1.29 -4.86 -9.63
N GLU A 43 1.33 -6.04 -10.24
CA GLU A 43 0.25 -7.04 -10.23
C GLU A 43 0.64 -8.24 -9.39
N ILE A 44 -0.21 -8.63 -8.43
CA ILE A 44 0.04 -9.77 -7.55
C ILE A 44 -0.75 -10.96 -8.09
N PRO A 45 -0.10 -12.05 -8.53
CA PRO A 45 -0.78 -13.24 -8.99
C PRO A 45 -1.69 -13.86 -7.92
N GLU A 46 -2.85 -14.37 -8.36
CA GLU A 46 -3.68 -15.26 -7.56
C GLU A 46 -3.06 -16.67 -7.50
N VAL A 47 -3.23 -17.34 -6.35
CA VAL A 47 -2.54 -18.59 -6.04
C VAL A 47 -3.48 -19.51 -5.29
N ASP A 48 -3.59 -20.76 -5.71
CA ASP A 48 -4.42 -21.79 -5.07
C ASP A 48 -3.60 -23.03 -4.70
N LEU A 49 -2.77 -22.87 -3.68
CA LEU A 49 -1.96 -23.95 -3.13
C LEU A 49 -2.79 -25.04 -2.46
N GLU A 50 -3.96 -24.71 -1.91
CA GLU A 50 -4.78 -25.68 -1.20
C GLU A 50 -5.37 -26.70 -2.16
N SER A 51 -6.01 -26.24 -3.25
CA SER A 51 -6.55 -27.11 -4.29
C SER A 51 -5.47 -27.94 -4.95
N ALA A 52 -4.28 -27.36 -5.21
CA ALA A 52 -3.18 -28.11 -5.78
C ALA A 52 -2.66 -29.22 -4.85
N ARG A 53 -2.53 -28.96 -3.54
CA ARG A 53 -2.15 -29.98 -2.55
C ARG A 53 -3.19 -31.09 -2.45
N ARG A 54 -4.47 -30.73 -2.46
CA ARG A 54 -5.58 -31.69 -2.41
C ARG A 54 -5.53 -32.64 -3.60
N ARG A 55 -5.36 -32.12 -4.81
CA ARG A 55 -5.21 -32.93 -6.03
C ARG A 55 -4.05 -33.92 -5.97
N VAL A 56 -2.90 -33.52 -5.42
CA VAL A 56 -1.76 -34.44 -5.22
C VAL A 56 -2.12 -35.55 -4.23
N ALA A 57 -2.78 -35.21 -3.13
CA ALA A 57 -3.21 -36.20 -2.14
C ALA A 57 -4.22 -37.21 -2.73
N ASP A 58 -5.21 -36.72 -3.47
CA ASP A 58 -6.22 -37.55 -4.13
C ASP A 58 -5.58 -38.50 -5.15
N ALA A 59 -4.70 -37.98 -6.03
CA ALA A 59 -4.02 -38.79 -7.03
C ALA A 59 -3.07 -39.83 -6.42
N THR A 60 -2.39 -39.47 -5.32
CA THR A 60 -1.53 -40.40 -4.58
C THR A 60 -2.35 -41.51 -3.90
N GLY A 61 -3.50 -41.15 -3.33
CA GLY A 61 -4.42 -42.12 -2.73
C GLY A 61 -4.96 -43.11 -3.76
N GLU A 62 -5.33 -42.63 -4.95
CA GLU A 62 -5.83 -43.48 -6.03
C GLU A 62 -4.76 -44.40 -6.60
N GLU A 63 -3.54 -43.90 -6.84
CA GLU A 63 -2.41 -44.75 -7.24
C GLU A 63 -2.15 -45.87 -6.20
N GLY A 64 -2.23 -45.54 -4.91
CA GLY A 64 -2.08 -46.52 -3.83
C GLY A 64 -3.12 -47.65 -3.92
N ARG A 65 -4.41 -47.29 -4.06
CA ARG A 65 -5.50 -48.26 -4.21
C ARG A 65 -5.34 -49.14 -5.44
N LEU A 66 -4.91 -48.58 -6.56
CA LEU A 66 -4.71 -49.33 -7.80
C LEU A 66 -3.50 -50.26 -7.74
N LYS A 67 -2.42 -49.88 -7.04
CA LYS A 67 -1.30 -50.79 -6.73
C LYS A 67 -1.74 -52.01 -5.93
N GLU A 68 -2.57 -51.79 -4.91
CA GLU A 68 -3.15 -52.88 -4.11
C GLU A 68 -4.03 -53.80 -4.97
N ARG A 69 -4.88 -53.23 -5.85
CA ARG A 69 -5.70 -53.99 -6.80
C ARG A 69 -4.85 -54.85 -7.73
N VAL A 70 -3.84 -54.27 -8.38
CA VAL A 70 -2.91 -55.01 -9.25
C VAL A 70 -2.23 -56.15 -8.49
N ALA A 71 -1.80 -55.92 -7.24
CA ALA A 71 -1.18 -56.94 -6.42
C ALA A 71 -2.14 -58.10 -6.11
N ALA A 72 -3.41 -57.79 -5.79
CA ALA A 72 -4.45 -58.76 -5.52
C ALA A 72 -4.76 -59.63 -6.76
N VAL A 73 -5.00 -59.01 -7.93
CA VAL A 73 -5.29 -59.74 -9.18
C VAL A 73 -4.10 -60.58 -9.61
N ARG A 74 -2.86 -60.07 -9.47
CA ARG A 74 -1.64 -60.86 -9.72
C ARG A 74 -1.50 -62.03 -8.75
N GLY A 75 -2.06 -61.94 -7.55
CA GLY A 75 -2.20 -63.05 -6.61
C GLY A 75 -3.15 -64.11 -7.13
N ASP A 76 -4.34 -63.71 -7.60
CA ASP A 76 -5.36 -64.62 -8.14
C ASP A 76 -4.85 -65.41 -9.37
N VAL A 77 -4.23 -64.72 -10.33
CA VAL A 77 -3.59 -65.36 -11.50
C VAL A 77 -2.59 -66.43 -11.07
N ARG A 78 -1.78 -66.17 -10.03
CA ARG A 78 -0.80 -67.14 -9.51
C ARG A 78 -1.49 -68.34 -8.87
N THR A 79 -2.55 -68.11 -8.10
CA THR A 79 -3.35 -69.17 -7.47
C THR A 79 -4.01 -70.07 -8.51
N ARG A 80 -4.69 -69.51 -9.54
CA ARG A 80 -5.33 -70.29 -10.61
C ARG A 80 -4.32 -71.18 -11.34
N ARG A 81 -3.14 -70.62 -11.69
CA ARG A 81 -2.04 -71.40 -12.30
C ARG A 81 -1.50 -72.50 -11.39
N ALA A 82 -1.46 -72.30 -10.08
CA ALA A 82 -0.96 -73.30 -9.14
C ALA A 82 -1.90 -74.51 -8.98
N VAL A 83 -3.19 -74.35 -9.30
CA VAL A 83 -4.20 -75.41 -9.24
C VAL A 83 -4.62 -75.91 -10.64
N ASP A 84 -3.84 -75.58 -11.68
CA ASP A 84 -4.13 -75.87 -13.09
C ASP A 84 -5.53 -75.43 -13.56
N ALA A 85 -6.07 -74.36 -12.96
CA ALA A 85 -7.31 -73.71 -13.41
C ALA A 85 -7.01 -72.67 -14.51
N ASP A 86 -7.98 -72.44 -15.39
CA ASP A 86 -7.88 -71.45 -16.47
C ASP A 86 -7.71 -70.02 -15.93
N PRO A 87 -6.57 -69.34 -16.22
CA PRO A 87 -6.31 -67.99 -15.74
C PRO A 87 -6.75 -66.89 -16.71
N ALA A 88 -7.41 -67.19 -17.83
CA ALA A 88 -7.67 -66.22 -18.90
C ALA A 88 -8.39 -64.94 -18.43
N GLU A 89 -9.49 -65.09 -17.70
CA GLU A 89 -10.25 -63.96 -17.13
C GLU A 89 -9.41 -63.13 -16.14
N ALA A 90 -8.68 -63.79 -15.23
CA ALA A 90 -7.82 -63.10 -14.27
C ALA A 90 -6.64 -62.37 -14.93
N LEU A 91 -6.25 -62.77 -16.15
CA LEU A 91 -5.25 -62.05 -16.94
C LEU A 91 -5.82 -60.79 -17.59
N ASP A 92 -7.06 -60.84 -18.08
CA ASP A 92 -7.77 -59.67 -18.62
C ASP A 92 -8.00 -58.62 -17.51
N ASP A 93 -8.41 -59.07 -16.32
CA ASP A 93 -8.52 -58.22 -15.13
C ASP A 93 -7.16 -57.59 -14.75
N LEU A 94 -6.07 -58.35 -14.88
CA LEU A 94 -4.73 -57.86 -14.56
C LEU A 94 -4.28 -56.79 -15.55
N GLU A 95 -4.56 -56.98 -16.84
CA GLU A 95 -4.26 -56.02 -17.89
C GLU A 95 -5.04 -54.72 -17.66
N THR A 96 -6.34 -54.83 -17.37
CA THR A 96 -7.19 -53.68 -17.04
C THR A 96 -6.68 -52.93 -15.80
N ALA A 97 -6.41 -53.63 -14.70
CA ALA A 97 -5.90 -53.00 -13.48
C ALA A 97 -4.52 -52.35 -13.68
N ALA A 98 -3.67 -52.93 -14.52
CA ALA A 98 -2.37 -52.35 -14.86
C ALA A 98 -2.51 -51.08 -15.72
N ALA A 99 -3.45 -51.06 -16.66
CA ALA A 99 -3.76 -49.87 -17.46
C ALA A 99 -4.26 -48.72 -16.57
N GLU A 100 -5.25 -48.98 -15.70
CA GLU A 100 -5.76 -48.01 -14.72
C GLU A 100 -4.63 -47.46 -13.83
N LEU A 101 -3.75 -48.34 -13.34
CA LEU A 101 -2.60 -47.91 -12.53
C LEU A 101 -1.67 -46.98 -13.31
N SER A 102 -1.38 -47.28 -14.58
CA SER A 102 -0.54 -46.43 -15.42
C SER A 102 -1.16 -45.04 -15.63
N GLU A 103 -2.48 -44.96 -15.79
CA GLU A 103 -3.21 -43.69 -15.90
C GLU A 103 -3.14 -42.90 -14.59
N ALA A 104 -3.37 -43.55 -13.45
CA ALA A 104 -3.29 -42.92 -12.14
C ALA A 104 -1.88 -42.41 -11.80
N GLN A 105 -0.84 -43.16 -12.18
CA GLN A 105 0.56 -42.72 -12.07
C GLN A 105 0.81 -41.44 -12.88
N THR A 106 0.29 -41.39 -14.10
CA THR A 106 0.37 -40.19 -14.95
C THR A 106 -0.38 -39.02 -14.32
N ALA A 107 -1.57 -39.26 -13.77
CA ALA A 107 -2.37 -38.26 -13.07
C ALA A 107 -1.64 -37.71 -11.82
N ARG A 108 -0.97 -38.56 -11.02
CA ARG A 108 -0.16 -38.11 -9.88
C ARG A 108 0.97 -37.20 -10.33
N ILE A 109 1.73 -37.59 -11.37
CA ILE A 109 2.83 -36.77 -11.89
C ILE A 109 2.30 -35.41 -12.37
N ALA A 110 1.17 -35.39 -13.09
CA ALA A 110 0.55 -34.15 -13.53
C ALA A 110 0.09 -33.25 -12.36
N ALA A 111 -0.46 -33.85 -11.29
CA ALA A 111 -0.85 -33.14 -10.08
C ALA A 111 0.36 -32.55 -9.35
N GLU A 112 1.47 -33.28 -9.24
CA GLU A 112 2.72 -32.80 -8.64
C GLU A 112 3.30 -31.63 -9.41
N GLN A 113 3.34 -31.72 -10.75
CA GLN A 113 3.78 -30.62 -11.61
C GLN A 113 2.85 -29.39 -11.49
N ALA A 114 1.55 -29.60 -11.32
CA ALA A 114 0.62 -28.50 -11.07
C ALA A 114 0.88 -27.84 -9.70
N LEU A 115 1.13 -28.62 -8.64
CA LEU A 115 1.50 -28.10 -7.33
C LEU A 115 2.81 -27.30 -7.36
N GLU A 116 3.81 -27.77 -8.08
CA GLU A 116 5.08 -27.05 -8.18
C GLU A 116 4.91 -25.69 -8.87
N ARG A 117 4.14 -25.64 -9.97
CA ARG A 117 3.79 -24.35 -10.62
C ARG A 117 3.04 -23.41 -9.69
N GLU A 118 2.12 -23.91 -8.86
CA GLU A 118 1.44 -23.08 -7.86
C GLU A 118 2.38 -22.59 -6.76
N ARG A 119 3.40 -23.37 -6.36
CA ARG A 119 4.42 -22.91 -5.42
C ARG A 119 5.29 -21.81 -5.99
N GLU A 120 5.71 -21.94 -7.24
CA GLU A 120 6.46 -20.90 -7.94
C GLU A 120 5.64 -19.60 -8.03
N ARG A 121 4.35 -19.69 -8.38
CA ARG A 121 3.43 -18.54 -8.37
C ARG A 121 3.28 -17.95 -6.97
N ALA A 122 3.19 -18.78 -5.93
CA ALA A 122 3.13 -18.33 -4.54
C ALA A 122 4.36 -17.52 -4.13
N ALA A 123 5.54 -17.98 -4.52
CA ALA A 123 6.81 -17.30 -4.28
C ALA A 123 6.84 -15.96 -5.03
N ALA A 124 6.55 -15.94 -6.33
CA ALA A 124 6.50 -14.71 -7.12
C ALA A 124 5.49 -13.70 -6.56
N ALA A 125 4.31 -14.15 -6.15
CA ALA A 125 3.30 -13.30 -5.52
C ALA A 125 3.77 -12.74 -4.16
N ARG A 126 4.59 -13.48 -3.41
CA ARG A 126 5.20 -13.00 -2.17
C ARG A 126 6.24 -11.93 -2.45
N ASP A 127 7.15 -12.18 -3.39
CA ASP A 127 8.22 -11.25 -3.76
C ASP A 127 7.62 -9.92 -4.26
N GLU A 128 6.55 -9.99 -5.04
CA GLU A 128 5.87 -8.79 -5.54
C GLU A 128 5.14 -8.02 -4.42
N ARG A 129 4.56 -8.72 -3.44
CA ARG A 129 4.03 -8.05 -2.22
C ARG A 129 5.13 -7.35 -1.43
N GLU A 130 6.29 -7.98 -1.29
CA GLU A 130 7.44 -7.40 -0.59
C GLU A 130 7.97 -6.16 -1.31
N ARG A 131 8.14 -6.25 -2.63
CA ARG A 131 8.51 -5.11 -3.48
C ARG A 131 7.52 -3.96 -3.34
N ARG A 132 6.22 -4.25 -3.40
CA ARG A 132 5.16 -3.24 -3.21
C ARG A 132 5.27 -2.57 -1.85
N LEU A 133 5.51 -3.33 -0.77
CA LEU A 133 5.64 -2.78 0.58
C LEU A 133 6.86 -1.85 0.65
N ALA A 134 8.02 -2.29 0.16
CA ALA A 134 9.25 -1.49 0.14
C ALA A 134 9.07 -0.18 -0.65
N LEU A 135 8.39 -0.21 -1.80
CA LEU A 135 8.09 1.00 -2.57
C LEU A 135 7.13 1.94 -1.86
N ARG A 136 6.09 1.43 -1.16
CA ARG A 136 5.19 2.28 -0.36
C ARG A 136 5.93 2.97 0.78
N ASP A 137 6.85 2.27 1.44
CA ASP A 137 7.67 2.85 2.49
C ASP A 137 8.61 3.91 1.94
N ARG A 138 9.30 3.61 0.83
CA ARG A 138 10.14 4.59 0.12
C ARG A 138 9.34 5.81 -0.31
N LEU A 139 8.14 5.64 -0.85
CA LEU A 139 7.23 6.74 -1.22
C LEU A 139 6.88 7.59 0.00
N GLY A 140 6.56 6.95 1.13
CA GLY A 140 6.30 7.63 2.40
C GLY A 140 7.49 8.45 2.88
N ASN A 141 8.70 7.89 2.77
CA ASN A 141 9.95 8.57 3.12
C ASN A 141 10.18 9.78 2.21
N ARG A 142 10.11 9.61 0.89
CA ARG A 142 10.33 10.72 -0.06
C ARG A 142 9.28 11.82 0.07
N LYS A 143 8.03 11.48 0.36
CA LYS A 143 7.00 12.49 0.69
C LYS A 143 7.27 13.22 2.01
N ARG A 144 7.95 12.60 2.98
CA ARG A 144 8.43 13.29 4.20
C ARG A 144 9.60 14.21 3.89
N ASP A 145 10.56 13.74 3.10
CA ASP A 145 11.74 14.52 2.69
C ASP A 145 11.33 15.74 1.85
N ALA A 146 10.44 15.56 0.88
CA ALA A 146 9.90 16.65 0.08
C ALA A 146 9.18 17.71 0.92
N ARG A 147 8.39 17.28 1.92
CA ARG A 147 7.75 18.22 2.85
C ARG A 147 8.78 18.96 3.69
N LYS A 148 9.81 18.26 4.18
CA LYS A 148 10.89 18.86 4.96
C LYS A 148 11.62 19.92 4.14
N GLU A 149 12.04 19.60 2.93
CA GLU A 149 12.73 20.50 2.00
C GLU A 149 11.91 21.77 1.74
N LEU A 150 10.66 21.62 1.30
CA LEU A 150 9.78 22.75 1.03
C LEU A 150 9.50 23.59 2.29
N SER A 151 9.34 22.94 3.45
CA SER A 151 9.11 23.67 4.70
C SER A 151 10.32 24.46 5.17
N ILE A 152 11.54 23.98 4.90
CA ILE A 152 12.77 24.69 5.21
C ILE A 152 12.94 25.87 4.26
N ALA A 153 12.64 25.67 2.98
CA ALA A 153 12.73 26.72 1.97
C ALA A 153 11.81 27.91 2.26
N MET A 154 10.61 27.67 2.81
CA MET A 154 9.64 28.72 3.18
C MET A 154 9.79 29.25 4.60
N TYR A 155 10.76 28.75 5.36
CA TYR A 155 10.89 29.14 6.75
C TYR A 155 11.29 30.60 6.95
N PRO A 156 12.23 31.17 6.18
CA PRO A 156 12.58 32.59 6.32
C PRO A 156 11.37 33.52 6.12
N GLU A 157 10.58 33.31 5.07
CA GLU A 157 9.40 34.11 4.74
C GLU A 157 8.32 33.96 5.82
N PHE A 158 8.15 32.74 6.35
CA PHE A 158 7.26 32.50 7.49
C PHE A 158 7.66 33.32 8.72
N ARG A 159 8.97 33.40 9.04
CA ARG A 159 9.46 34.17 10.19
C ARG A 159 9.18 35.65 10.06
N GLU A 160 9.32 36.19 8.85
CA GLU A 160 8.98 37.58 8.56
C GLU A 160 7.46 37.81 8.70
N ALA A 161 6.66 36.91 8.14
CA ALA A 161 5.20 36.97 8.19
C ALA A 161 4.62 36.86 9.60
N LEU A 162 5.28 36.17 10.53
CA LEU A 162 4.84 36.05 11.93
C LEU A 162 4.62 37.41 12.61
N SER A 163 5.47 38.40 12.34
CA SER A 163 5.33 39.74 12.92
C SER A 163 4.10 40.51 12.46
N ALA A 164 3.52 40.11 11.32
CA ALA A 164 2.39 40.79 10.71
C ALA A 164 1.05 40.15 11.09
N VAL A 165 1.04 38.97 11.72
CA VAL A 165 -0.19 38.25 12.06
C VAL A 165 -0.53 38.36 13.55
N PRO A 166 -1.82 38.43 13.90
CA PRO A 166 -2.25 38.44 15.29
C PRO A 166 -1.73 37.23 16.08
N GLY A 167 -1.20 37.50 17.27
CA GLY A 167 -0.63 36.47 18.14
C GLY A 167 0.68 35.84 17.64
N GLY A 168 1.30 36.41 16.59
CA GLY A 168 2.61 36.00 16.11
C GLY A 168 3.74 36.80 16.76
N ASP A 169 4.70 36.11 17.38
CA ASP A 169 5.95 36.67 17.87
C ASP A 169 7.14 36.04 17.12
N PRO A 170 8.00 36.83 16.45
CA PRO A 170 9.21 36.32 15.81
C PRO A 170 10.19 35.58 16.75
N VAL A 171 10.13 35.83 18.07
CA VAL A 171 10.93 35.12 19.08
C VAL A 171 10.53 33.65 19.15
N ASP A 172 9.23 33.37 19.04
CA ASP A 172 8.67 32.01 19.09
C ASP A 172 9.03 31.16 17.86
N ALA A 173 9.59 31.79 16.82
CA ALA A 173 9.99 31.11 15.62
C ALA A 173 11.17 30.15 15.82
N GLY A 174 12.14 30.46 16.67
CA GLY A 174 13.41 29.70 16.66
C GLY A 174 14.08 29.71 15.28
N THR A 175 14.86 28.66 14.96
CA THR A 175 15.70 28.62 13.75
C THR A 175 15.23 27.64 12.67
N ALA A 176 14.33 26.72 13.01
CA ALA A 176 13.79 25.73 12.07
C ALA A 176 12.31 25.42 12.35
N PRO A 177 11.54 24.89 11.37
CA PRO A 177 10.13 24.56 11.56
C PRO A 177 9.80 23.60 12.71
N SER A 178 10.77 22.81 13.21
CA SER A 178 10.59 21.94 14.38
C SER A 178 10.69 22.65 15.72
N GLU A 179 11.25 23.85 15.74
CA GLU A 179 11.56 24.61 16.95
C GLU A 179 10.48 25.65 17.26
N TYR A 180 9.52 25.83 16.34
CA TYR A 180 8.40 26.76 16.54
C TYR A 180 7.64 26.42 17.82
N GLY A 181 7.67 27.34 18.78
CA GLY A 181 7.03 27.21 20.08
C GLY A 181 5.76 28.06 20.26
N GLY A 182 5.40 28.84 19.24
CA GLY A 182 4.30 29.79 19.28
C GLY A 182 2.91 29.17 19.08
N CYS A 183 1.88 30.01 19.03
CA CYS A 183 0.51 29.55 18.92
C CYS A 183 0.19 28.98 17.51
N ALA A 184 -0.53 27.86 17.47
CA ALA A 184 -0.85 27.19 16.19
C ALA A 184 -1.71 28.05 15.25
N VAL A 185 -2.52 28.96 15.79
CA VAL A 185 -3.34 29.89 14.99
C VAL A 185 -2.45 30.91 14.26
N ALA A 186 -1.51 31.56 14.96
CA ALA A 186 -0.57 32.48 14.31
C ALA A 186 0.31 31.77 13.28
N ALA A 187 0.74 30.53 13.56
CA ALA A 187 1.43 29.70 12.57
C ALA A 187 0.59 29.49 11.30
N SER A 188 -0.67 29.08 11.43
CA SER A 188 -1.57 28.90 10.30
C SER A 188 -1.80 30.22 9.53
N LEU A 189 -2.00 31.34 10.22
CA LEU A 189 -2.20 32.67 9.61
C LEU A 189 -0.94 33.12 8.84
N ALA A 190 0.24 32.99 9.44
CA ALA A 190 1.49 33.35 8.77
C ALA A 190 1.76 32.44 7.55
N ALA A 191 1.44 31.15 7.64
CA ALA A 191 1.55 30.22 6.52
C ALA A 191 0.59 30.55 5.37
N ILE A 192 -0.61 31.06 5.67
CA ILE A 192 -1.58 31.55 4.68
C ILE A 192 -1.09 32.83 4.02
N ARG A 193 -0.58 33.79 4.81
CA ARG A 193 -0.07 35.08 4.31
C ARG A 193 1.04 34.92 3.27
N ILE A 194 1.89 33.90 3.42
CA ILE A 194 3.00 33.65 2.46
C ILE A 194 2.59 32.77 1.27
N ALA A 195 1.40 32.19 1.30
CA ALA A 195 0.87 31.32 0.26
C ALA A 195 0.18 32.11 -0.87
N GLU A 196 0.08 31.49 -2.04
CA GLU A 196 -0.72 31.99 -3.16
C GLU A 196 -2.06 31.26 -3.17
N ILE A 197 -3.07 31.83 -2.50
CA ILE A 197 -4.38 31.20 -2.32
C ILE A 197 -5.41 31.97 -3.15
N GLU A 198 -6.06 31.26 -4.08
CA GLU A 198 -7.11 31.82 -4.94
C GLU A 198 -8.50 31.77 -4.29
N ASP A 199 -8.74 30.79 -3.42
CA ASP A 199 -10.02 30.58 -2.74
C ASP A 199 -10.09 31.26 -1.36
N PRO A 200 -11.29 31.68 -0.89
CA PRO A 200 -11.45 32.22 0.46
C PRO A 200 -11.04 31.24 1.57
N VAL A 201 -10.54 31.78 2.69
CA VAL A 201 -10.13 31.00 3.87
C VAL A 201 -11.23 31.01 4.92
N THR A 202 -11.61 29.84 5.45
CA THR A 202 -12.62 29.74 6.51
C THR A 202 -12.00 29.79 7.91
N LEU A 203 -12.48 30.68 8.78
CA LEU A 203 -12.10 30.72 10.20
C LEU A 203 -12.97 29.74 11.02
N ARG A 204 -12.37 29.07 12.01
CA ARG A 204 -13.13 28.27 12.99
C ARG A 204 -13.37 29.07 14.28
N PRO A 205 -14.45 28.78 15.02
CA PRO A 205 -14.86 29.52 16.23
C PRO A 205 -13.80 29.63 17.35
N ALA A 206 -12.77 28.78 17.33
CA ALA A 206 -11.63 28.89 18.26
C ALA A 206 -10.77 30.16 18.02
N ILE A 207 -11.02 30.91 16.95
CA ILE A 207 -10.33 32.14 16.57
C ILE A 207 -11.08 33.37 17.07
N ASP A 208 -12.35 33.27 17.45
CA ASP A 208 -13.16 34.43 17.86
C ASP A 208 -12.54 35.18 19.05
N SER A 209 -11.85 34.48 19.97
CA SER A 209 -11.12 35.13 21.08
C SER A 209 -9.83 35.87 20.66
N VAL A 210 -9.29 35.61 19.47
CA VAL A 210 -8.14 36.31 18.87
C VAL A 210 -8.61 37.37 17.87
N SER A 211 -9.75 37.13 17.20
CA SER A 211 -10.41 38.06 16.28
C SER A 211 -11.18 39.18 17.00
N ASP A 212 -11.67 38.96 18.22
CA ASP A 212 -12.24 40.04 19.04
C ASP A 212 -11.20 41.17 19.32
N ALA A 213 -9.90 40.89 19.12
CA ALA A 213 -8.82 41.87 19.20
C ALA A 213 -8.38 42.45 17.83
N SER A 214 -8.84 41.89 16.71
CA SER A 214 -8.49 42.29 15.34
C SER A 214 -9.73 42.19 14.45
N GLU A 215 -10.33 43.33 14.08
CA GLU A 215 -11.52 43.38 13.22
C GLU A 215 -11.31 42.54 11.94
N GLU A 216 -12.33 41.79 11.48
CA GLU A 216 -12.20 40.85 10.35
C GLU A 216 -11.67 41.50 9.06
N ALA A 217 -11.99 42.79 8.83
CA ALA A 217 -11.45 43.57 7.72
C ALA A 217 -9.93 43.81 7.82
N ASP A 218 -9.40 43.86 9.04
CA ASP A 218 -7.96 43.93 9.30
C ASP A 218 -7.29 42.59 8.99
N LEU A 219 -7.97 41.45 9.21
CA LEU A 219 -7.47 40.12 8.86
C LEU A 219 -7.37 39.90 7.34
N GLU A 220 -8.35 40.35 6.54
CA GLU A 220 -8.23 40.28 5.07
C GLU A 220 -7.04 41.10 4.57
N SER A 221 -6.81 42.28 5.14
CA SER A 221 -5.65 43.14 4.83
C SER A 221 -4.33 42.47 5.25
N VAL A 222 -4.31 41.84 6.42
CA VAL A 222 -3.15 41.11 6.95
C VAL A 222 -2.88 39.81 6.21
N LEU A 223 -3.87 39.13 5.63
CA LEU A 223 -3.65 37.87 4.93
C LEU A 223 -3.54 38.05 3.41
N GLY A 224 -4.06 39.16 2.87
CA GLY A 224 -4.11 39.41 1.43
C GLY A 224 -5.07 38.47 0.68
N VAL A 225 -5.95 37.78 1.41
CA VAL A 225 -6.91 36.81 0.86
C VAL A 225 -8.27 37.00 1.54
N PRO A 226 -9.39 36.77 0.82
CA PRO A 226 -10.72 36.89 1.40
C PRO A 226 -10.96 35.87 2.51
N VAL A 227 -11.64 36.29 3.57
CA VAL A 227 -11.89 35.49 4.78
C VAL A 227 -13.38 35.24 4.94
N THR A 228 -13.75 34.02 5.36
CA THR A 228 -15.15 33.63 5.63
C THR A 228 -15.30 33.16 7.07
N GLY A 229 -16.20 33.80 7.82
CA GLY A 229 -16.55 33.42 9.20
C GLY A 229 -17.56 32.26 9.26
N PRO A 230 -17.74 31.62 10.42
CA PRO A 230 -18.70 30.53 10.60
C PRO A 230 -20.18 30.96 10.58
N ASP A 231 -20.52 32.25 10.59
CA ASP A 231 -21.90 32.75 10.46
C ASP A 231 -21.99 33.95 9.49
N LEU A 232 -22.85 33.81 8.47
CA LEU A 232 -23.61 34.88 7.81
C LEU A 232 -25.07 34.76 8.24
#